data_AF-A0A3S1EVW7-F1
#
_entry.id   AF-A0A3S1EVW7-F1
#
_cell.length_a   1.000
_cell.length_b   1.000
_cell.length_c   1.000
_cell.angle_alpha   90.00
_cell.angle_beta   90.00
_cell.angle_gamma   90.00
#
_symmetry.space_group_name_H-M   'P 1'
#
loop_
_entity.id
_entity.type
_entity.pdbx_description
1 polymer ?
#
loop_
_entity_poly.entity_id
_entity_poly.type
_entity_poly.pdbx_seq_one_letter_code
_entity_poly.pdbx_strand_id
1 'polypeptide(L)' 'FVHVAMGTLVDEPAIRPTHHIFVGSKAKWFAITDDLPQFEEHVVNAEGADG' A
#
# COMPACT_ATOMS: atom_id res chain seq x y z
N PHE A 1 -4.77 0.06 12.64
CA PHE A 1 -5.13 -1.03 11.71
C PHE A 1 -4.04 -2.11 11.77
N VAL A 2 -4.36 -3.37 11.53
CA VAL A 2 -3.37 -4.47 11.46
C VAL A 2 -3.33 -4.97 10.02
N HIS A 3 -2.13 -5.15 9.46
CA HIS A 3 -1.93 -5.69 8.12
C HIS A 3 -1.52 -7.17 8.22
N VAL A 4 -2.22 -8.04 7.50
CA VAL A 4 -1.92 -9.48 7.43
C VAL A 4 -1.73 -9.85 5.98
N ALA A 5 -0.62 -10.50 5.65
CA ALA A 5 -0.39 -11.01 4.31
C ALA A 5 -1.39 -12.13 4.01
N MET A 6 -2.23 -11.93 3.00
CA MET A 6 -2.96 -13.02 2.36
C MET A 6 -1.92 -13.81 1.58
N GLY A 7 -1.71 -15.08 1.85
CA GLY A 7 -0.74 -15.90 1.10
C GLY A 7 -1.22 -16.20 -0.32
N THR A 8 -1.21 -17.47 -0.70
CA THR A 8 -1.85 -17.93 -1.93
C THR A 8 -3.36 -18.05 -1.72
N LEU A 9 -4.17 -17.55 -2.65
CA LEU A 9 -5.62 -17.68 -2.63
C LEU A 9 -6.05 -18.77 -3.63
N VAL A 10 -7.03 -19.59 -3.26
CA VAL A 10 -7.65 -20.59 -4.15
C VAL A 10 -8.65 -19.91 -5.09
N ASP A 11 -9.41 -18.95 -4.55
CA ASP A 11 -10.45 -18.21 -5.25
C ASP A 11 -10.18 -16.71 -5.23
N GLU A 12 -10.92 -15.95 -6.04
CA GLU A 12 -10.80 -14.50 -6.09
C GLU A 12 -11.15 -13.86 -4.73
N PRO A 13 -10.36 -12.89 -4.25
CA PRO A 13 -10.69 -12.18 -3.02
C PRO A 13 -11.94 -11.32 -3.23
N ALA A 14 -12.92 -11.46 -2.34
CA ALA A 14 -14.12 -10.62 -2.36
C ALA A 14 -13.84 -9.14 -2.03
N ILE A 15 -12.67 -8.84 -1.46
CA ILE A 15 -12.21 -7.50 -1.15
C ILE A 15 -11.27 -6.98 -2.24
N ARG A 16 -11.45 -5.72 -2.61
CA ARG A 16 -10.56 -5.04 -3.56
C ARG A 16 -9.47 -4.26 -2.81
N PRO A 17 -8.32 -3.99 -3.46
CA PRO A 17 -7.33 -3.06 -2.93
C PRO A 17 -7.97 -1.71 -2.62
N THR A 18 -7.51 -1.08 -1.55
CA THR A 18 -7.94 0.27 -1.16
C THR A 18 -6.83 1.30 -1.29
N HIS A 19 -5.56 0.87 -1.27
CA HIS A 19 -4.36 1.72 -1.29
C HIS A 19 -3.18 0.93 -1.87
N HIS A 20 -2.21 1.66 -2.43
CA HIS A 20 -0.90 1.12 -2.81
C HIS A 20 0.14 1.56 -1.78
N ILE A 21 0.85 0.61 -1.17
CA ILE A 21 1.91 0.88 -0.19
C ILE A 21 3.27 0.53 -0.78
N PHE A 22 4.34 1.18 -0.29
CA PHE A 22 5.71 1.00 -0.75
C PHE A 22 5.93 1.24 -2.26
N VAL A 23 5.22 2.21 -2.85
CA VAL A 23 5.34 2.48 -4.30
C VAL A 23 6.73 2.97 -4.71
N GLY A 24 7.54 3.46 -3.77
CA GLY A 24 8.94 3.84 -4.01
C GLY A 24 9.87 2.67 -4.31
N SER A 25 9.45 1.44 -3.95
CA SER A 25 10.20 0.21 -4.23
C SER A 25 9.83 -0.42 -5.58
N LYS A 26 8.84 0.11 -6.31
CA LYS A 26 8.45 -0.41 -7.63
C LYS A 26 9.47 0.01 -8.70
N ALA A 27 9.50 -0.74 -9.79
CA ALA A 27 10.30 -0.34 -10.96
C ALA A 27 9.85 1.02 -11.52
N LYS A 28 10.80 1.91 -11.84
CA LYS A 28 10.49 3.29 -12.30
C LYS A 28 9.65 3.34 -13.57
N TRP A 29 9.74 2.33 -14.44
CA TRP A 29 8.99 2.23 -15.69
C TRP A 29 7.56 1.70 -15.53
N PHE A 30 7.16 1.25 -14.33
CA PHE A 30 5.82 0.74 -14.08
C PHE A 30 4.93 1.84 -13.49
N ALA A 31 3.84 2.17 -14.17
CA ALA A 31 2.84 3.13 -13.67
C ALA A 31 1.66 2.39 -13.04
N ILE A 32 1.25 2.84 -11.85
CA ILE A 32 -0.03 2.45 -11.24
C ILE A 32 -1.08 3.39 -11.82
N THR A 33 -2.12 2.83 -12.44
CA THR A 33 -3.06 3.59 -13.30
C THR A 33 -4.45 3.77 -12.69
N ASP A 34 -4.68 3.30 -11.47
CA ASP A 34 -5.91 3.59 -10.73
C ASP A 34 -5.73 4.83 -9.84
N ASP A 35 -6.86 5.34 -9.33
CA ASP A 35 -6.92 6.55 -8.50
C ASP A 35 -6.82 6.24 -7.00
N LEU A 36 -6.38 5.03 -6.61
CA LEU A 36 -6.24 4.70 -5.20
C LEU A 36 -5.05 5.44 -4.58
N PRO A 37 -5.10 5.79 -3.28
CA PRO A 37 -4.00 6.53 -2.69
C PRO A 37 -2.71 5.68 -2.65
N GLN A 38 -1.58 6.34 -2.90
CA GLN A 38 -0.27 5.72 -3.06
C GLN A 38 0.69 6.26 -2.00
N PHE A 39 1.44 5.36 -1.35
CA PHE A 39 2.40 5.69 -0.30
C PHE A 39 3.79 5.16 -0.64
N GLU A 40 4.80 6.03 -0.59
CA GLU A 40 6.20 5.70 -0.92
C GLU A 40 6.78 4.63 0.01
N GLU A 41 6.40 4.68 1.28
CA GLU A 41 6.82 3.78 2.35
C GLU A 41 5.69 3.60 3.38
N HIS A 42 5.97 2.97 4.52
CA HIS A 42 4.98 2.84 5.58
C HIS A 42 4.61 4.22 6.14
N VAL A 43 3.31 4.53 6.18
CA VAL A 43 2.82 5.77 6.81
C VAL A 43 3.03 5.66 8.32
N VAL A 44 4.12 6.24 8.82
CA VAL A 44 4.21 6.65 10.22
C VAL A 44 3.55 8.01 10.31
N ASN A 45 2.46 8.13 11.05
CA ASN A 45 1.92 9.44 11.40
C ASN A 45 3.02 10.19 12.14
N ALA A 46 3.60 11.21 11.52
CA ALA A 46 4.47 12.18 12.18
C ALA A 46 3.60 13.10 13.04
N GLU A 47 2.99 12.57 14.09
CA GLU A 47 2.52 13.37 15.22
C GLU A 47 3.60 13.30 16.30
N GLY A 48 4.40 14.37 16.42
CA GLY A 48 5.30 14.59 17.57
C GLY A 48 6.80 14.67 17.28
N ALA A 49 7.23 15.39 16.24
CA ALA A 49 8.63 15.82 16.11
C ALA A 49 8.74 17.35 16.06
N ASP A 50 7.96 18.03 16.90
CA ASP A 50 8.18 19.39 17.37
C ASP A 50 8.30 19.37 18.90
N GLY A 51 9.55 19.41 19.37
CA GLY A 51 9.94 19.43 20.78
C GLY A 51 11.44 19.33 20.93
#